data_AF-F4QGM3-F1
#
_entry.id   AF-F4QGM3-F1
#
_cell.length_a   1.000
_cell.length_b   1.000
_cell.length_c   1.000
_cell.angle_alpha   90.00
_cell.angle_beta   90.00
_cell.angle_gamma   90.00
#
_symmetry.space_group_name_H-M   'P 1'
#
loop_
_entity.id
_entity.type
_entity.pdbx_description
1 polymer ?
#
loop_
_entity_poly.entity_id
_entity_poly.type
_entity_poly.pdbx_seq_one_letter_code
_entity_poly.pdbx_strand_id
1 'polypeptide(L)'
;MPSILVSLAALSFMASDPAIKTPVLQLPERVARMPSEYFADVAEFTGDDLDDHIVLSTEPADLREAPAKGADVEDAHVRANIDRLTGVTVWQVWYDLSYQGARKVLSTARYQTAAGVAETPLRIVEHWNDQCPGIDMPGPSRQITRVVFDVPEAHLRQVAGAYRQGDRDAWLIRLKDTNGHSVTVSLAPAEVGGILKTYDAWKAHRGAKILEAGIQ
;
A
#
# COMPACT_ATOMS: atom_id res chain seq x y z
N MET A 1 16.96 -63.10 25.73
CA MET A 1 15.93 -62.50 24.86
C MET A 1 16.16 -60.99 24.85
N PRO A 2 16.67 -60.37 23.77
CA PRO A 2 16.74 -58.91 23.69
C PRO A 2 15.49 -58.37 22.98
N SER A 3 14.80 -57.45 23.66
CA SER A 3 13.65 -56.72 23.11
C SER A 3 14.15 -55.53 22.28
N ILE A 4 13.78 -55.49 21.01
CA ILE A 4 14.06 -54.39 20.08
C ILE A 4 12.92 -53.38 20.18
N LEU A 5 13.22 -52.16 20.64
CA LEU A 5 12.33 -51.00 20.55
C LEU A 5 12.52 -50.32 19.20
N VAL A 6 11.51 -50.40 18.33
CA VAL A 6 11.44 -49.64 17.08
C VAL A 6 10.72 -48.32 17.37
N SER A 7 11.46 -47.21 17.37
CA SER A 7 10.88 -45.86 17.41
C SER A 7 10.45 -45.44 16.00
N LEU A 8 9.15 -45.23 15.82
CA LEU A 8 8.54 -44.73 14.60
C LEU A 8 8.56 -43.19 14.63
N ALA A 9 9.40 -42.56 13.81
CA ALA A 9 9.37 -41.12 13.61
C ALA A 9 8.32 -40.77 12.54
N ALA A 10 7.23 -40.12 12.95
CA ALA A 10 6.24 -39.59 12.02
C ALA A 10 6.74 -38.27 11.42
N LEU A 11 7.09 -38.31 10.13
CA LEU A 11 7.42 -37.12 9.33
C LEU A 11 6.10 -36.48 8.86
N SER A 12 5.64 -35.44 9.54
CA SER A 12 4.51 -34.64 9.05
C SER A 12 4.97 -33.74 7.92
N PHE A 13 4.63 -34.10 6.68
CA PHE A 13 4.71 -33.19 5.54
C PHE A 13 3.66 -32.09 5.69
N MET A 14 4.09 -30.88 6.01
CA MET A 14 3.27 -29.67 5.87
C MET A 14 3.13 -29.39 4.38
N ALA A 15 2.02 -29.83 3.78
CA ALA A 15 1.65 -29.43 2.44
C ALA A 15 1.46 -27.90 2.42
N SER A 16 2.33 -27.22 1.69
CA SER A 16 2.19 -25.80 1.40
C SER A 16 1.11 -25.66 0.34
N ASP A 17 -0.11 -25.34 0.76
CA ASP A 17 -1.22 -25.12 -0.16
C ASP A 17 -0.90 -23.88 -1.03
N PRO A 18 -0.80 -24.00 -2.36
CA PRO A 18 -0.55 -22.83 -3.20
C PRO A 18 -1.72 -21.87 -3.05
N ALA A 19 -1.46 -20.70 -2.48
CA ALA A 19 -2.46 -19.66 -2.28
C ALA A 19 -3.19 -19.38 -3.61
N ILE A 20 -4.45 -19.81 -3.71
CA ILE A 20 -5.31 -19.50 -4.85
C ILE A 20 -5.45 -17.98 -4.90
N LYS A 21 -4.74 -17.34 -5.84
CA LYS A 21 -4.83 -15.90 -6.10
C LYS A 21 -6.22 -15.61 -6.65
N THR A 22 -7.12 -15.11 -5.80
CA THR A 22 -8.46 -14.69 -6.21
C THR A 22 -8.34 -13.57 -7.26
N PRO A 23 -9.06 -13.60 -8.39
CA PRO A 23 -8.92 -12.60 -9.46
C PRO A 23 -9.10 -11.14 -9.01
N VAL A 24 -9.91 -10.92 -7.98
CA VAL A 24 -10.15 -9.60 -7.35
C VAL A 24 -8.90 -9.03 -6.66
N LEU A 25 -7.90 -9.86 -6.36
CA LEU A 25 -6.66 -9.44 -5.68
C LEU A 25 -5.46 -9.34 -6.64
N GLN A 26 -5.68 -9.50 -7.95
CA GLN A 26 -4.65 -9.31 -8.97
C GLN A 26 -4.73 -7.90 -9.54
N LEU A 27 -3.57 -7.36 -9.94
CA LEU A 27 -3.54 -6.10 -10.66
C LEU A 27 -4.36 -6.19 -11.95
N PRO A 28 -5.12 -5.14 -12.33
CA PRO A 28 -5.67 -5.04 -13.67
C PRO A 28 -4.55 -5.16 -14.72
N GLU A 29 -4.83 -5.81 -15.85
CA GLU A 29 -3.81 -6.04 -16.88
C GLU A 29 -3.11 -4.75 -17.37
N ARG A 30 -3.87 -3.64 -17.44
CA ARG A 30 -3.31 -2.34 -17.80
C ARG A 30 -2.22 -1.92 -16.83
N VAL A 31 -2.49 -2.03 -15.52
CA VAL A 31 -1.57 -1.65 -14.45
C VAL A 31 -0.37 -2.61 -14.39
N ALA A 32 -0.60 -3.92 -14.56
CA ALA A 32 0.47 -4.92 -14.58
C ALA A 32 1.52 -4.68 -15.68
N ARG A 33 1.15 -4.03 -16.79
CA ARG A 33 2.07 -3.70 -17.89
C ARG A 33 2.79 -2.36 -17.71
N MET A 34 2.37 -1.52 -16.77
CA MET A 34 2.96 -0.19 -16.54
C MET A 34 4.35 -0.34 -15.88
N PRO A 35 5.41 0.22 -16.48
CA PRO A 35 6.73 0.22 -15.87
C PRO A 35 6.82 1.19 -14.70
N SER A 36 7.77 0.99 -13.79
CA SER A 36 8.04 1.95 -12.71
C SER A 36 8.39 3.34 -13.23
N GLU A 37 8.98 3.42 -14.42
CA GLU A 37 9.25 4.68 -15.15
C GLU A 37 8.00 5.53 -15.33
N TYR A 38 6.86 4.92 -15.70
CA TYR A 38 5.61 5.65 -15.87
C TYR A 38 5.22 6.37 -14.58
N PHE A 39 5.29 5.66 -13.44
CA PHE A 39 4.98 6.22 -12.14
C PHE A 39 6.00 7.26 -11.67
N ALA A 40 7.28 7.08 -12.02
CA ALA A 40 8.31 8.06 -11.73
C ALA A 40 8.06 9.39 -12.49
N ASP A 41 7.63 9.29 -13.75
CA ASP A 41 7.39 10.43 -14.63
C ASP A 41 6.14 11.24 -14.22
N VAL A 42 5.13 10.59 -13.64
CA VAL A 42 3.90 11.25 -13.17
C VAL A 42 3.94 11.61 -11.68
N ALA A 43 4.93 11.13 -10.92
CA ALA A 43 5.05 11.47 -9.51
C ALA A 43 5.36 12.96 -9.35
N GLU A 44 4.55 13.64 -8.54
CA GLU A 44 4.60 15.10 -8.41
C GLU A 44 5.06 15.52 -7.01
N PHE A 45 5.91 16.55 -6.99
CA PHE A 45 6.25 17.26 -5.77
C PHE A 45 5.29 18.42 -5.55
N THR A 46 4.62 18.44 -4.41
CA THR A 46 3.78 19.54 -3.95
C THR A 46 4.28 20.09 -2.62
N GLY A 47 3.88 21.33 -2.31
CA GLY A 47 4.27 22.07 -1.11
C GLY A 47 4.77 23.47 -1.47
N ASP A 48 4.27 24.49 -0.79
CA ASP A 48 4.66 25.87 -1.02
C ASP A 48 5.75 26.36 -0.04
N ASP A 49 6.17 27.62 -0.13
CA ASP A 49 7.22 28.19 0.73
C ASP A 49 6.78 28.37 2.19
N LEU A 50 5.49 28.23 2.48
CA LEU A 50 4.92 28.28 3.82
C LEU A 50 4.78 26.88 4.44
N ASP A 51 4.90 25.81 3.64
CA ASP A 51 4.88 24.44 4.11
C ASP A 51 6.27 23.99 4.61
N ASP A 52 6.34 23.49 5.85
CA ASP A 52 7.55 22.87 6.42
C ASP A 52 7.91 21.52 5.76
N HIS A 53 7.00 21.01 4.92
CA HIS A 53 7.13 19.74 4.23
C HIS A 53 7.06 19.90 2.71
N ILE A 54 7.67 18.95 2.02
CA ILE A 54 7.47 18.68 0.60
C ILE A 54 6.78 17.32 0.52
N VAL A 55 5.74 17.21 -0.28
CA VAL A 55 5.05 15.94 -0.52
C VAL A 55 5.38 15.46 -1.92
N LEU A 56 5.95 14.27 -2.03
CA LEU A 56 6.03 13.53 -3.29
C LEU A 56 4.86 12.55 -3.34
N SER A 57 4.08 12.53 -4.42
CA SER A 57 2.87 11.70 -4.53
C SER A 57 2.75 11.03 -5.90
N THR A 58 2.26 9.78 -5.92
CA THR A 58 1.87 9.08 -7.17
C THR A 58 0.38 9.22 -7.51
N GLU A 59 -0.39 9.94 -6.69
CA GLU A 59 -1.82 10.23 -6.92
C GLU A 59 -2.15 10.71 -8.36
N PRO A 60 -1.33 11.55 -9.03
CA PRO A 60 -1.62 11.97 -10.41
C PRO A 60 -1.62 10.84 -11.44
N ALA A 61 -1.11 9.64 -11.10
CA ALA A 61 -1.22 8.46 -11.95
C ALA A 61 -2.68 8.05 -12.20
N ASP A 62 -3.62 8.47 -11.34
CA ASP A 62 -5.08 8.31 -11.45
C ASP A 62 -5.48 6.91 -11.93
N LEU A 63 -4.95 5.90 -11.23
CA LEU A 63 -5.28 4.50 -11.48
C LEU A 63 -6.63 4.16 -10.85
N ARG A 64 -7.69 4.69 -11.46
CA ARG A 64 -9.07 4.55 -10.97
C ARG A 64 -9.54 3.11 -10.79
N GLU A 65 -10.40 2.97 -9.78
CA GLU A 65 -11.37 1.91 -9.52
C GLU A 65 -10.86 0.48 -9.74
N ALA A 66 -10.45 -0.16 -8.64
CA ALA A 66 -10.17 -1.60 -8.61
C ALA A 66 -11.06 -2.28 -7.57
N PRO A 67 -11.66 -3.44 -7.89
CA PRO A 67 -12.40 -4.21 -6.91
C PRO A 67 -11.43 -4.71 -5.84
N ALA A 68 -11.83 -4.66 -4.58
CA ALA A 68 -11.08 -5.23 -3.46
C ALA A 68 -11.96 -6.24 -2.70
N LYS A 69 -11.33 -7.05 -1.85
CA LYS A 69 -12.12 -7.96 -1.00
C LYS A 69 -12.74 -7.16 0.13
N GLY A 70 -14.05 -6.89 0.04
CA GLY A 70 -14.85 -6.25 1.09
C GLY A 70 -15.01 -4.73 0.96
N ALA A 71 -14.54 -4.15 -0.15
CA ALA A 71 -14.74 -2.77 -0.57
C ALA A 71 -14.36 -2.63 -2.06
N ASP A 72 -14.65 -1.50 -2.67
CA ASP A 72 -14.05 -1.03 -3.91
C ASP A 72 -12.98 0.02 -3.58
N VAL A 73 -11.88 0.02 -4.31
CA VAL A 73 -10.80 1.02 -4.18
C VAL A 73 -11.06 2.10 -5.21
N GLU A 74 -11.46 3.28 -4.76
CA GLU A 74 -11.70 4.46 -5.62
C GLU A 74 -10.35 5.09 -6.04
N ASP A 75 -9.41 5.13 -5.10
CA ASP A 75 -8.05 5.65 -5.30
C ASP A 75 -7.05 4.89 -4.42
N ALA A 76 -5.82 4.77 -4.90
CA ALA A 76 -4.70 4.16 -4.18
C ALA A 76 -3.38 4.73 -4.66
N HIS A 77 -2.56 5.21 -3.72
CA HIS A 77 -1.26 5.81 -4.04
C HIS A 77 -0.27 5.76 -2.89
N VAL A 78 0.98 6.09 -3.21
CA VAL A 78 2.06 6.27 -2.24
C VAL A 78 2.41 7.74 -2.13
N ARG A 79 2.74 8.17 -0.92
CA ARG A 79 3.31 9.50 -0.66
C ARG A 79 4.59 9.41 0.16
N ALA A 80 5.49 10.35 -0.09
CA ALA A 80 6.61 10.65 0.79
C ALA A 80 6.41 12.08 1.33
N ASN A 81 6.22 12.20 2.65
CA ASN A 81 6.20 13.50 3.32
C ASN A 81 7.62 13.77 3.81
N ILE A 82 8.25 14.77 3.23
CA ILE A 82 9.67 15.07 3.41
C ILE A 82 9.78 16.37 4.19
N ASP A 83 10.36 16.33 5.37
CA ASP A 83 10.72 17.52 6.13
C ASP A 83 11.76 18.34 5.35
N ARG A 84 11.44 19.61 5.09
CA ARG A 84 12.30 20.48 4.25
C ARG A 84 13.66 20.70 4.88
N LEU A 85 13.74 20.85 6.20
CA LEU A 85 14.97 21.21 6.89
C LEU A 85 15.90 20.00 7.04
N THR A 86 15.38 18.91 7.59
CA THR A 86 16.12 17.72 7.99
C THR A 86 16.21 16.68 6.86
N GLY A 87 15.29 16.71 5.90
CA GLY A 87 15.14 15.66 4.88
C GLY A 87 14.56 14.35 5.43
N VAL A 88 14.14 14.31 6.70
CA VAL A 88 13.46 13.15 7.28
C VAL A 88 12.18 12.89 6.49
N THR A 89 11.99 11.63 6.11
CA THR A 89 10.90 11.23 5.20
C THR A 89 9.97 10.24 5.89
N VAL A 90 8.67 10.54 5.86
CA VAL A 90 7.61 9.62 6.28
C VAL A 90 6.87 9.13 5.05
N TRP A 91 6.99 7.83 4.80
CA TRP A 91 6.32 7.17 3.69
C TRP A 91 4.93 6.70 4.09
N GLN A 92 3.95 6.99 3.24
CA GLN A 92 2.54 6.70 3.49
C GLN A 92 1.94 5.98 2.30
N VAL A 93 1.03 5.06 2.59
CA VAL A 93 0.13 4.44 1.59
C VAL A 93 -1.27 4.94 1.86
N TRP A 94 -1.92 5.42 0.80
CA TRP A 94 -3.25 6.02 0.82
C TRP A 94 -4.22 5.13 0.06
N TYR A 95 -5.43 5.03 0.59
CA TYR A 95 -6.56 4.38 -0.10
C TYR A 95 -7.83 5.16 0.17
N ASP A 96 -8.59 5.41 -0.90
CA ASP A 96 -10.00 5.77 -0.81
C ASP A 96 -10.84 4.54 -1.12
N LEU A 97 -11.69 4.16 -0.17
CA LEU A 97 -12.50 2.96 -0.22
C LEU A 97 -13.97 3.33 -0.30
N SER A 98 -14.74 2.59 -1.09
CA SER A 98 -16.19 2.60 -1.00
C SER A 98 -16.76 1.21 -0.71
N TYR A 99 -17.82 1.14 0.07
CA TYR A 99 -18.49 -0.13 0.37
C TYR A 99 -19.95 0.10 0.77
N GLN A 100 -20.74 -0.97 0.71
CA GLN A 100 -22.14 -0.94 1.11
C GLN A 100 -22.32 -1.48 2.54
N GLY A 101 -23.23 -0.86 3.29
CA GLY A 101 -23.67 -1.34 4.60
C GLY A 101 -23.10 -0.55 5.77
N ALA A 102 -22.95 -1.21 6.92
CA ALA A 102 -22.50 -0.54 8.15
C ALA A 102 -21.05 -0.07 8.06
N ARG A 103 -20.79 1.12 8.63
CA ARG A 103 -19.47 1.72 8.76
C ARG A 103 -18.48 0.75 9.41
N LYS A 104 -17.31 0.59 8.81
CA LYS A 104 -16.18 -0.17 9.36
C LYS A 104 -15.30 0.75 10.20
N VAL A 105 -14.83 0.27 11.36
CA VAL A 105 -13.89 0.99 12.22
C VAL A 105 -12.49 0.41 11.97
N LEU A 106 -11.93 0.77 10.83
CA LEU A 106 -10.60 0.31 10.43
C LEU A 106 -9.54 0.87 11.39
N SER A 107 -8.56 0.06 11.79
CA SER A 107 -7.60 0.42 12.84
C SER A 107 -6.16 -0.01 12.55
N THR A 108 -5.94 -1.10 11.83
CA THR A 108 -4.60 -1.61 11.52
C THR A 108 -4.48 -2.07 10.07
N ALA A 109 -3.30 -1.90 9.50
CA ALA A 109 -2.90 -2.49 8.23
C ALA A 109 -1.92 -3.63 8.46
N ARG A 110 -2.10 -4.74 7.74
CA ARG A 110 -1.20 -5.90 7.74
C ARG A 110 -0.75 -6.23 6.32
N TYR A 111 0.54 -6.46 6.14
CA TYR A 111 1.11 -6.78 4.83
C TYR A 111 2.33 -7.70 4.97
N GLN A 112 2.70 -8.38 3.89
CA GLN A 112 3.85 -9.28 3.88
C GLN A 112 5.16 -8.51 3.68
N THR A 113 6.19 -8.96 4.38
CA THR A 113 7.59 -8.52 4.27
C THR A 113 8.49 -9.75 4.27
N ALA A 114 9.79 -9.57 4.03
CA ALA A 114 10.77 -10.66 4.05
C ALA A 114 10.94 -11.26 5.45
N ALA A 115 10.68 -10.46 6.50
CA ALA A 115 10.73 -10.88 7.90
C ALA A 115 9.42 -11.53 8.39
N GLY A 116 8.38 -11.58 7.55
CA GLY A 116 7.04 -12.08 7.89
C GLY A 116 5.96 -11.01 7.75
N VAL A 117 4.86 -11.17 8.47
CA VAL A 117 3.74 -10.21 8.41
C VAL A 117 4.06 -9.00 9.27
N ALA A 118 4.12 -7.83 8.64
CA ALA A 118 4.17 -6.56 9.35
C ALA A 118 2.75 -6.11 9.72
N GLU A 119 2.63 -5.42 10.83
CA GLU A 119 1.40 -4.77 11.30
C GLU A 119 1.73 -3.32 11.68
N THR A 120 0.90 -2.38 11.24
CA THR A 120 1.05 -0.95 11.53
C THR A 120 -0.33 -0.34 11.83
N PRO A 121 -0.44 0.57 12.81
CA PRO A 121 -1.67 1.31 13.01
C PRO A 121 -1.99 2.19 11.81
N LEU A 122 -3.29 2.42 11.55
CA LEU A 122 -3.70 3.45 10.61
C LEU A 122 -3.44 4.83 11.23
N ARG A 123 -2.84 5.73 10.45
CA ARG A 123 -2.59 7.12 10.82
C ARG A 123 -3.82 7.99 10.64
N ILE A 124 -4.54 7.80 9.52
CA ILE A 124 -5.76 8.54 9.20
C ILE A 124 -6.84 7.53 8.84
N VAL A 125 -8.03 7.75 9.39
CA VAL A 125 -9.27 7.07 9.01
C VAL A 125 -10.35 8.14 8.94
N GLU A 126 -10.60 8.64 7.74
CA GLU A 126 -11.56 9.71 7.51
C GLU A 126 -12.80 9.17 6.79
N HIS A 127 -13.97 9.62 7.23
CA HIS A 127 -15.25 9.31 6.62
C HIS A 127 -15.94 10.63 6.29
N TRP A 128 -16.27 10.86 5.03
CA TRP A 128 -16.86 12.15 4.61
C TRP A 128 -18.15 12.02 3.81
N ASN A 129 -18.58 10.82 3.42
CA ASN A 129 -19.84 10.68 2.71
C ASN A 129 -20.55 9.35 3.03
N ASP A 130 -21.76 9.48 3.57
CA ASP A 130 -22.71 8.40 3.72
C ASP A 130 -23.85 8.67 2.72
N GLN A 131 -23.83 7.99 1.58
CA GLN A 131 -24.92 8.07 0.62
C GLN A 131 -25.97 7.03 1.02
N CYS A 132 -26.83 7.44 1.94
CA CYS A 132 -27.98 6.65 2.37
C CYS A 132 -29.12 6.81 1.37
N PRO A 133 -29.71 5.70 0.88
CA PRO A 133 -30.95 5.78 0.13
C PRO A 133 -32.05 6.48 0.95
N GLY A 134 -32.92 7.24 0.27
CA GLY A 134 -34.05 7.90 0.92
C GLY A 134 -35.06 6.90 1.47
N ILE A 135 -35.98 7.38 2.32
CA ILE A 135 -36.99 6.55 3.00
C ILE A 135 -37.85 5.77 1.98
N ASP A 136 -38.08 6.34 0.80
CA ASP A 136 -38.91 5.75 -0.25
C ASP A 136 -38.20 4.62 -1.04
N MET A 137 -36.89 4.44 -0.86
CA MET A 137 -36.11 3.38 -1.51
C MET A 137 -35.12 2.79 -0.50
N PRO A 138 -35.58 1.94 0.45
CA PRO A 138 -34.70 1.39 1.47
C PRO A 138 -33.59 0.55 0.84
N GLY A 139 -32.36 0.78 1.26
CA GLY A 139 -31.18 0.05 0.80
C GLY A 139 -29.98 0.32 1.70
N PRO A 140 -28.86 -0.41 1.49
CA PRO A 140 -27.65 -0.15 2.25
C PRO A 140 -27.09 1.24 1.92
N SER A 141 -26.54 1.91 2.91
CA SER A 141 -25.79 3.13 2.72
C SER A 141 -24.47 2.82 2.01
N ARG A 142 -24.12 3.62 1.00
CA ARG A 142 -22.76 3.66 0.49
C ARG A 142 -21.91 4.43 1.49
N GLN A 143 -20.81 3.83 1.89
CA GLN A 143 -19.81 4.38 2.79
C GLN A 143 -18.59 4.76 1.95
N ILE A 144 -18.00 5.92 2.22
CA ILE A 144 -16.69 6.32 1.65
C ILE A 144 -15.72 6.53 2.81
N THR A 145 -14.53 5.94 2.71
CA THR A 145 -13.52 5.96 3.78
C THR A 145 -12.13 6.10 3.19
N ARG A 146 -11.36 7.08 3.67
CA ARG A 146 -9.94 7.20 3.39
C ARG A 146 -9.16 6.57 4.52
N VAL A 147 -8.18 5.75 4.16
CA VAL A 147 -7.22 5.22 5.11
C VAL A 147 -5.81 5.57 4.70
N VAL A 148 -5.00 5.92 5.69
CA VAL A 148 -3.58 6.19 5.51
C VAL A 148 -2.80 5.47 6.58
N PHE A 149 -1.69 4.84 6.21
CA PHE A 149 -0.77 4.24 7.16
C PHE A 149 0.68 4.45 6.73
N ASP A 150 1.56 4.51 7.73
CA ASP A 150 2.98 4.68 7.50
C ASP A 150 3.64 3.33 7.20
N VAL A 151 4.62 3.35 6.30
CA VAL A 151 5.37 2.17 5.88
C VAL A 151 6.87 2.47 5.97
N PRO A 152 7.68 1.64 6.64
CA PRO A 152 9.14 1.80 6.60
C PRO A 152 9.68 1.76 5.16
N GLU A 153 10.61 2.67 4.83
CA GLU A 153 11.20 2.73 3.48
C GLU A 153 11.78 1.38 3.03
N ALA A 154 12.40 0.65 3.95
CA ALA A 154 12.95 -0.68 3.68
C ALA A 154 11.88 -1.67 3.17
N HIS A 155 10.64 -1.58 3.69
CA HIS A 155 9.54 -2.41 3.22
C HIS A 155 9.08 -1.98 1.83
N LEU A 156 9.00 -0.68 1.55
CA LEU A 156 8.69 -0.19 0.21
C LEU A 156 9.75 -0.62 -0.83
N ARG A 157 11.03 -0.54 -0.47
CA ARG A 157 12.13 -1.03 -1.33
C ARG A 157 12.02 -2.53 -1.59
N GLN A 158 11.62 -3.32 -0.60
CA GLN A 158 11.34 -4.74 -0.80
C GLN A 158 10.19 -4.97 -1.79
N VAL A 159 9.08 -4.23 -1.63
CA VAL A 159 7.93 -4.31 -2.53
C VAL A 159 8.33 -3.95 -3.96
N ALA A 160 9.03 -2.82 -4.15
CA ALA A 160 9.54 -2.41 -5.44
C ALA A 160 10.47 -3.47 -6.07
N GLY A 161 11.35 -4.08 -5.28
CA GLY A 161 12.25 -5.14 -5.74
C GLY A 161 11.56 -6.44 -6.16
N ALA A 162 10.29 -6.65 -5.76
CA ALA A 162 9.49 -7.79 -6.20
C ALA A 162 8.79 -7.55 -7.56
N TYR A 163 8.83 -6.33 -8.08
CA TYR A 163 8.18 -5.97 -9.34
C TYR A 163 8.75 -6.76 -10.53
N ARG A 164 7.84 -7.29 -11.36
CA ARG A 164 8.14 -7.85 -12.67
C ARG A 164 7.12 -7.33 -13.67
N GLN A 165 7.58 -6.70 -14.76
CA GLN A 165 6.68 -6.15 -15.76
C GLN A 165 5.82 -7.24 -16.42
N GLY A 166 4.52 -6.97 -16.51
CA GLY A 166 3.52 -7.91 -17.02
C GLY A 166 3.02 -8.92 -15.98
N ASP A 167 3.68 -9.05 -14.84
CA ASP A 167 3.17 -9.85 -13.72
C ASP A 167 1.98 -9.12 -13.06
N ARG A 168 0.95 -9.89 -12.73
CA ARG A 168 -0.27 -9.36 -12.11
C ARG A 168 -0.23 -9.42 -10.59
N ASP A 169 0.91 -9.81 -10.03
CA ASP A 169 1.16 -9.87 -8.60
C ASP A 169 1.13 -8.48 -7.98
N ALA A 170 0.11 -8.25 -7.16
CA ALA A 170 -0.03 -7.05 -6.36
C ALA A 170 0.66 -7.19 -5.01
N TRP A 171 1.05 -6.06 -4.44
CA TRP A 171 1.31 -5.99 -3.01
C TRP A 171 -0.03 -5.93 -2.25
N LEU A 172 -0.32 -6.99 -1.49
CA LEU A 172 -1.60 -7.12 -0.78
C LEU A 172 -1.51 -6.53 0.63
N ILE A 173 -2.49 -5.70 0.96
CA ILE A 173 -2.65 -5.11 2.30
C ILE A 173 -4.01 -5.49 2.86
N ARG A 174 -4.02 -5.99 4.09
CA ARG A 174 -5.24 -6.29 4.84
C ARG A 174 -5.49 -5.23 5.90
N LEU A 175 -6.55 -4.46 5.70
CA LEU A 175 -7.08 -3.49 6.65
C LEU A 175 -8.03 -4.20 7.60
N LYS A 176 -7.80 -4.06 8.91
CA LYS A 176 -8.57 -4.73 9.96
C LYS A 176 -9.51 -3.75 10.65
N ASP A 177 -10.75 -4.17 10.79
CA ASP A 177 -11.79 -3.52 11.61
C ASP A 177 -11.69 -4.04 13.05
N THR A 178 -12.07 -3.21 14.02
CA THR A 178 -12.16 -3.60 15.45
C THR A 178 -13.21 -4.68 15.69
N ASN A 179 -14.22 -4.78 14.81
CA ASN A 179 -15.28 -5.80 14.87
C ASN A 179 -14.93 -7.12 14.17
N GLY A 180 -13.66 -7.33 13.79
CA GLY A 180 -13.20 -8.58 13.16
C GLY A 180 -13.40 -8.65 11.65
N HIS A 181 -14.06 -7.66 11.03
CA HIS A 181 -14.10 -7.52 9.58
C HIS A 181 -12.73 -7.15 9.01
N SER A 182 -12.57 -7.35 7.70
CA SER A 182 -11.37 -6.90 7.00
C SER A 182 -11.65 -6.52 5.56
N VAL A 183 -10.93 -5.52 5.08
CA VAL A 183 -10.81 -5.20 3.66
C VAL A 183 -9.43 -5.66 3.20
N THR A 184 -9.32 -6.34 2.05
CA THR A 184 -8.02 -6.65 1.44
C THR A 184 -7.90 -5.92 0.12
N VAL A 185 -6.94 -5.00 0.05
CA VAL A 185 -6.64 -4.14 -1.08
C VAL A 185 -5.31 -4.53 -1.71
N SER A 186 -5.07 -4.03 -2.92
CA SER A 186 -3.86 -4.22 -3.71
C SER A 186 -3.19 -2.89 -4.02
N LEU A 187 -1.87 -2.88 -4.12
CA LEU A 187 -1.09 -1.78 -4.72
C LEU A 187 -0.12 -2.35 -5.75
N ALA A 188 0.17 -1.60 -6.82
CA ALA A 188 1.13 -2.02 -7.82
C ALA A 188 2.57 -1.87 -7.30
N PRO A 189 3.39 -2.95 -7.29
CA PRO A 189 4.82 -2.82 -6.95
C PRO A 189 5.57 -1.84 -7.87
N ALA A 190 5.14 -1.72 -9.13
CA ALA A 190 5.68 -0.77 -10.09
C ALA A 190 5.55 0.69 -9.61
N GLU A 191 4.42 1.03 -8.99
CA GLU A 191 4.13 2.36 -8.45
C GLU A 191 5.06 2.71 -7.28
N VAL A 192 5.24 1.75 -6.36
CA VAL A 192 6.21 1.88 -5.26
C VAL A 192 7.63 2.08 -5.81
N GLY A 193 8.00 1.35 -6.87
CA GLY A 193 9.28 1.54 -7.55
C GLY A 193 9.44 2.92 -8.18
N GLY A 194 8.38 3.45 -8.80
CA GLY A 194 8.40 4.76 -9.44
C GLY A 194 8.62 5.90 -8.46
N ILE A 195 7.87 5.93 -7.35
CA ILE A 195 8.05 6.98 -6.34
C ILE A 195 9.42 6.93 -5.67
N LEU A 196 9.95 5.72 -5.40
CA LEU A 196 11.29 5.56 -4.83
C LEU A 196 12.37 6.06 -5.80
N LYS A 197 12.20 5.81 -7.11
CA LYS A 197 13.12 6.31 -8.14
C LYS A 197 13.14 7.84 -8.18
N THR A 198 11.96 8.48 -8.17
CA THR A 198 11.85 9.95 -8.15
C THR A 198 12.42 10.53 -6.86
N TYR A 199 12.16 9.90 -5.71
CA TYR A 199 12.76 10.30 -4.43
C TYR A 199 14.28 10.19 -4.42
N ASP A 200 14.85 9.08 -4.91
CA ASP A 200 16.30 8.86 -4.95
C ASP A 200 16.99 9.91 -5.86
N ALA A 201 16.38 10.24 -6.99
CA ALA A 201 16.87 11.30 -7.88
C ALA A 201 16.85 12.68 -7.20
N TRP A 202 15.76 13.02 -6.50
CA TRP A 202 15.66 14.26 -5.72
C TRP A 202 16.71 14.32 -4.62
N LYS A 203 16.90 13.24 -3.88
CA LYS A 203 17.87 13.15 -2.78
C LYS A 203 19.31 13.33 -3.27
N ALA A 204 19.65 12.73 -4.41
CA ALA A 204 20.95 12.91 -5.06
C ALA A 204 21.17 14.37 -5.47
N HIS A 205 20.17 15.01 -6.08
CA HIS A 205 20.26 16.41 -6.51
C HIS A 205 20.39 17.38 -5.32
N ARG A 206 19.64 17.15 -4.23
CA ARG A 206 19.75 17.93 -2.99
C ARG A 206 21.14 17.75 -2.34
N GLY A 207 21.66 16.53 -2.31
CA GLY A 207 23.00 16.24 -1.80
C GLY A 207 24.09 17.00 -2.56
N ALA A 208 24.00 17.05 -3.90
CA ALA A 208 24.94 17.80 -4.73
C ALA A 208 24.93 19.31 -4.40
N LYS A 209 23.76 19.92 -4.26
CA LYS A 209 23.62 21.34 -3.90
C LYS A 209 24.23 21.69 -2.53
N ILE A 210 24.10 20.81 -1.54
CA ILE A 210 24.69 21.02 -0.20
C ILE A 210 26.21 20.97 -0.27
N LEU A 211 26.79 20.04 -1.04
CA LEU A 211 28.23 19.93 -1.22
C LEU A 211 28.81 21.17 -1.94
N GLU A 212 28.11 21.69 -2.94
CA GLU A 212 28.52 22.93 -3.63
C GLU A 212 28.47 24.16 -2.70
N ALA A 213 27.46 24.24 -1.83
CA ALA A 213 27.31 25.35 -0.87
C ALA A 213 28.28 25.29 0.32
N GLY A 214 28.82 24.10 0.65
CA GLY A 214 29.72 23.88 1.78
C GLY A 214 31.22 23.97 1.45
N ILE A 215 31.59 24.27 0.20
CA ILE A 215 32.98 24.43 -0.27
C ILE A 215 33.38 25.93 -0.37
N GLN A 216 32.55 26.86 0.12
CA GLN A 216 32.86 28.30 0.20
C GLN A 216 33.44 28.72 1.56
#